data_AF-A0A1C0AS24-F1
#
_entry.id   AF-A0A1C0AS24-F1
#
_cell.length_a   1.000
_cell.length_b   1.000
_cell.length_c   1.000
_cell.angle_alpha   90.00
_cell.angle_beta   90.00
_cell.angle_gamma   90.00
#
_symmetry.space_group_name_H-M   'P 1'
#
loop_
_entity.id
_entity.type
_entity.pdbx_description
1 polymer ?
#
loop_
_entity_poly.entity_id
_entity_poly.type
_entity_poly.pdbx_seq_one_letter_code
_entity_poly.pdbx_strand_id
1 'polypeptide(L)'
;MALPPSSKYLQRAGDPVDEVERESITSRLNGAFADGRITHDEYAHAMDVVYDARTLGDLVPVVERLPAAATSVPAIVEQSGPPAGNVTTTRDLVPLAIGAGVVGVTLTAVLLLLVVLLFL
;
A
#
# COMPACT_ATOMS: atom_id res chain seq x y z
N MET A 1 12.80 10.14 -5.19
CA MET A 1 13.83 9.29 -5.84
C MET A 1 13.36 9.05 -7.26
N ALA A 2 14.20 9.25 -8.27
CA ALA A 2 13.78 9.07 -9.66
C ALA A 2 13.30 7.63 -9.90
N LEU A 3 12.20 7.47 -10.64
CA LEU A 3 11.61 6.16 -10.90
C LEU A 3 12.55 5.29 -11.77
N PRO A 4 12.71 3.99 -11.48
CA PRO A 4 13.47 3.11 -12.36
C PRO A 4 12.80 3.02 -13.74
N PRO A 5 13.57 2.85 -14.83
CA PRO A 5 13.02 2.79 -16.20
C PRO A 5 12.05 1.63 -16.41
N SER A 6 12.08 0.60 -15.56
CA SER A 6 11.12 -0.51 -15.55
C SER A 6 9.80 -0.21 -14.84
N SER A 7 9.61 1.00 -14.31
CA SER A 7 8.39 1.37 -13.60
C SER A 7 7.17 1.38 -14.53
N LYS A 8 6.05 0.85 -14.05
CA LYS A 8 4.75 0.84 -14.74
C LYS A 8 4.39 2.23 -15.28
N TYR A 9 4.57 3.27 -14.47
CA TYR A 9 4.19 4.65 -14.80
C TYR A 9 5.00 5.24 -15.96
N LEU A 10 6.22 4.73 -16.21
CA LEU A 10 7.04 5.15 -17.34
C LEU A 10 6.78 4.29 -18.58
N GLN A 11 6.69 2.96 -18.40
CA GLN A 11 6.48 2.04 -19.53
C GLN A 11 5.09 2.16 -20.15
N ARG A 12 4.09 2.45 -19.32
CA ARG A 12 2.68 2.57 -19.71
C ARG A 12 2.18 3.99 -19.56
N ALA A 13 3.06 4.97 -19.76
CA ALA A 13 2.76 6.37 -19.50
C ALA A 13 1.50 6.87 -20.23
N GLY A 14 1.21 6.37 -21.43
CA GLY A 14 0.03 6.74 -22.22
C GLY A 14 -1.26 5.98 -21.89
N ASP A 15 -1.20 4.94 -21.05
CA ASP A 15 -2.39 4.17 -20.67
C ASP A 15 -3.24 4.98 -19.69
N PRO A 16 -4.58 4.87 -19.75
CA PRO A 16 -5.46 5.56 -18.82
C PRO A 16 -5.27 5.07 -17.38
N VAL A 17 -5.41 5.99 -16.42
CA VAL A 17 -5.48 5.65 -14.99
C VAL A 17 -6.85 5.08 -14.66
N ASP A 18 -6.86 3.88 -14.08
CA ASP A 18 -8.06 3.31 -13.49
C ASP A 18 -8.27 3.78 -12.04
N GLU A 19 -9.48 3.58 -11.53
CA GLU A 19 -9.83 4.03 -10.17
C GLU A 19 -9.11 3.23 -9.08
N VAL A 20 -8.75 1.98 -9.36
CA VAL A 20 -8.02 1.12 -8.41
C VAL A 20 -6.62 1.68 -8.16
N GLU A 21 -5.94 2.12 -9.22
CA GLU A 21 -4.64 2.78 -9.14
C GLU A 21 -4.76 4.12 -8.40
N ARG A 22 -5.81 4.90 -8.69
CA ARG A 22 -6.09 6.17 -8.02
C ARG A 22 -6.25 5.97 -6.52
N GLU A 23 -7.11 5.03 -6.12
CA GLU A 23 -7.34 4.66 -4.73
C GLU A 23 -6.05 4.17 -4.05
N SER A 24 -5.24 3.35 -4.74
CA SER A 24 -3.97 2.84 -4.22
C SER A 24 -2.99 3.97 -3.88
N ILE A 25 -2.83 4.94 -4.78
CA ILE A 25 -1.95 6.09 -4.55
C ILE A 25 -2.51 6.99 -3.44
N THR A 26 -3.82 7.24 -3.43
CA THR A 26 -4.48 8.02 -2.38
C THR A 26 -4.27 7.39 -1.01
N SER A 27 -4.42 6.07 -0.89
CA SER A 27 -4.17 5.35 0.36
C SER A 27 -2.73 5.50 0.84
N ARG A 28 -1.75 5.43 -0.06
CA ARG A 28 -0.33 5.63 0.28
C ARG A 28 -0.03 7.08 0.69
N LEU A 29 -0.66 8.07 0.05
CA LEU A 29 -0.55 9.48 0.44
C LEU A 29 -1.13 9.71 1.83
N ASN A 30 -2.31 9.13 2.13
CA ASN A 30 -2.92 9.19 3.45
C ASN A 30 -2.00 8.62 4.53
N GLY A 31 -1.38 7.46 4.26
CA GLY A 31 -0.40 6.86 5.17
C GLY A 31 0.83 7.75 5.38
N ALA A 32 1.39 8.32 4.31
CA ALA A 32 2.55 9.21 4.40
C ALA A 32 2.24 10.50 5.19
N PHE A 33 1.03 11.05 5.02
CA PHE A 33 0.57 12.23 5.75
C PHE A 33 0.31 11.92 7.24
N ALA A 34 -0.36 10.80 7.52
CA ALA A 34 -0.61 10.35 8.90
C ALA A 34 0.70 10.08 9.66
N ASP A 35 1.72 9.55 8.97
CA ASP A 35 3.06 9.33 9.51
C ASP A 35 3.89 10.63 9.65
N GLY A 36 3.35 11.78 9.22
CA GLY A 36 4.02 13.09 9.27
C GLY A 36 5.21 13.23 8.32
N ARG A 37 5.33 12.35 7.31
CA ARG A 37 6.44 12.37 6.34
C ARG A 37 6.25 13.37 5.22
N ILE A 38 5.02 13.80 4.99
CA ILE A 38 4.66 14.86 4.05
C ILE A 38 3.82 15.90 4.78
N THR A 39 3.97 17.15 4.39
CA THR A 39 3.22 18.28 4.92
C THR A 39 1.81 18.35 4.33
N HIS A 40 0.94 19.18 4.91
CA HIS A 40 -0.42 19.36 4.41
C HIS A 40 -0.44 19.92 2.98
N ASP A 41 0.39 20.92 2.69
CA ASP A 41 0.46 21.55 1.37
C ASP A 41 0.95 20.55 0.30
N GLU A 42 1.94 19.73 0.64
CA GLU A 42 2.42 18.65 -0.24
C GLU A 42 1.37 17.59 -0.50
N TYR A 43 0.59 17.23 0.53
CA TYR A 43 -0.51 16.29 0.42
C TYR A 43 -1.63 16.86 -0.47
N ALA A 44 -2.05 18.10 -0.25
CA ALA A 44 -3.09 18.75 -1.05
C ALA A 44 -2.71 18.83 -2.53
N HIS A 45 -1.50 19.32 -2.83
CA HIS A 45 -0.99 19.35 -4.20
C HIS A 45 -0.88 17.93 -4.80
N ALA A 46 -0.50 16.93 -4.02
CA ALA A 46 -0.44 15.56 -4.52
C ALA A 46 -1.84 15.03 -4.85
N MET A 47 -2.85 15.34 -4.04
CA MET A 47 -4.24 14.97 -4.31
C MET A 47 -4.77 15.62 -5.59
N ASP A 48 -4.48 16.91 -5.80
CA ASP A 48 -4.87 17.61 -7.03
C ASP A 48 -4.31 16.90 -8.27
N VAL A 49 -3.02 16.58 -8.26
CA VAL A 49 -2.38 15.83 -9.37
C VAL A 49 -3.01 14.45 -9.55
N VAL A 50 -3.27 13.73 -8.45
CA VAL A 50 -3.87 12.39 -8.51
C VAL A 50 -5.26 12.44 -9.12
N TYR A 51 -6.08 13.43 -8.79
CA TYR A 51 -7.44 13.54 -9.30
C TYR A 51 -7.50 14.12 -10.72
N ASP A 52 -6.56 14.99 -11.10
CA ASP A 52 -6.47 15.53 -12.46
C ASP A 52 -5.84 14.54 -13.47
N ALA A 53 -5.05 13.58 -12.98
CA ALA A 53 -4.38 12.60 -13.82
C ALA A 53 -5.37 11.82 -14.70
N ARG A 54 -5.04 11.76 -16.00
CA ARG A 54 -5.77 10.98 -17.00
C ARG A 54 -5.01 9.73 -17.40
N THR A 55 -3.69 9.80 -17.34
CA THR A 55 -2.78 8.73 -17.76
C THR A 55 -1.83 8.33 -16.64
N LEU A 56 -1.26 7.13 -16.74
CA LEU A 56 -0.32 6.64 -15.72
C LEU A 56 0.95 7.50 -15.64
N GLY A 57 1.35 8.15 -16.75
CA GLY A 57 2.50 9.06 -16.79
C GLY A 57 2.30 10.33 -15.94
N ASP A 58 1.06 10.81 -15.86
CA ASP A 58 0.72 12.03 -15.10
C ASP A 58 0.96 11.86 -13.59
N LEU A 59 0.97 10.62 -13.10
CA LEU A 59 1.16 10.29 -11.69
C LEU A 59 2.64 10.24 -11.27
N VAL A 60 3.58 10.24 -12.21
CA VAL A 60 5.04 10.13 -11.93
C VAL A 60 5.52 11.15 -10.89
N PRO A 61 5.17 12.46 -10.98
CA PRO A 61 5.64 13.46 -10.01
C PRO A 61 5.18 13.20 -8.58
N VAL A 62 4.07 12.49 -8.41
CA VAL A 62 3.54 12.07 -7.10
C VAL A 62 4.27 10.81 -6.65
N VAL A 63 4.29 9.77 -7.49
CA VAL A 63 4.87 8.45 -7.15
C VAL A 63 6.37 8.54 -6.80
N GLU A 64 7.14 9.42 -7.44
CA GLU A 64 8.58 9.61 -7.14
C GLU A 64 8.88 10.19 -5.75
N ARG A 65 7.91 10.93 -5.20
CA ARG A 65 7.99 11.55 -3.88
C ARG A 65 7.45 10.66 -2.78
N LEU A 66 6.51 9.78 -3.11
CA LEU A 66 6.04 8.80 -2.14
C LEU A 66 7.17 7.83 -1.77
N PRO A 67 7.22 7.38 -0.50
CA PRO A 67 8.05 6.25 -0.16
C PRO A 67 7.64 5.05 -1.02
N ALA A 68 8.62 4.23 -1.40
CA ALA A 68 8.36 2.96 -2.04
C ALA A 68 7.28 2.27 -1.22
N ALA A 69 6.18 1.86 -1.87
CA ALA A 69 5.20 1.03 -1.19
C ALA A 69 6.02 -0.12 -0.60
N ALA A 70 6.02 -0.25 0.73
CA ALA A 70 6.37 -1.53 1.31
C ALA A 70 5.34 -2.44 0.68
N THR A 71 5.73 -3.15 -0.38
CA THR A 71 4.95 -4.26 -0.88
C THR A 71 4.81 -5.09 0.38
N SER A 72 3.61 -5.12 0.95
CA SER A 72 3.26 -6.10 1.97
C SER A 72 3.28 -7.42 1.23
N VAL A 73 4.49 -7.87 0.93
CA VAL A 73 4.80 -9.19 0.45
C VAL A 73 4.19 -10.06 1.53
N PRO A 74 3.15 -10.85 1.23
CA PRO A 74 2.64 -11.79 2.19
C PRO A 74 3.85 -12.55 2.72
N ALA A 75 3.97 -12.72 4.03
CA ALA A 75 5.14 -13.32 4.69
C ALA A 75 5.51 -14.74 4.16
N ILE A 76 4.76 -15.26 3.19
CA ILE A 76 5.10 -16.39 2.33
C ILE A 76 6.45 -16.25 1.59
N VAL A 77 7.00 -15.03 1.45
CA VAL A 77 8.29 -14.82 0.74
C VAL A 77 9.46 -14.52 1.69
N GLU A 78 9.22 -14.40 3.00
CA GLU A 78 10.28 -14.17 4.00
C GLU A 78 10.91 -15.45 4.57
N GLN A 79 10.39 -16.63 4.25
CA GLN A 79 11.02 -17.88 4.66
C GLN A 79 11.66 -18.59 3.47
N SER A 80 12.91 -18.20 3.21
CA SER A 80 13.96 -18.98 2.54
C SER A 80 13.58 -19.54 1.16
N GLY A 81 14.00 -18.85 0.09
CA GLY A 81 14.11 -19.50 -1.21
C GLY A 81 15.04 -20.72 -1.09
N PRO A 82 14.58 -21.96 -1.33
CA PRO A 82 15.45 -23.12 -1.35
C PRO A 82 16.42 -23.01 -2.55
N PRO A 83 17.66 -23.52 -2.47
CA PRO A 83 18.45 -23.72 -3.67
C PRO A 83 17.63 -24.58 -4.64
N ALA A 84 17.58 -24.18 -5.91
CA ALA A 84 16.80 -24.86 -6.93
C ALA A 84 17.20 -26.34 -7.01
N GLY A 85 16.31 -27.23 -6.57
CA GLY A 85 16.51 -28.67 -6.64
C GLY A 85 15.96 -29.43 -5.43
N ASN A 86 14.65 -29.66 -5.39
CA ASN A 86 14.05 -30.94 -4.99
C ASN A 86 12.52 -30.83 -5.07
N VAL A 87 11.96 -31.54 -6.05
CA VAL A 87 10.52 -31.80 -6.14
C VAL A 87 10.19 -32.96 -5.21
N THR A 88 9.12 -32.79 -4.42
CA THR A 88 8.56 -33.73 -3.43
C THR A 88 8.99 -33.45 -2.00
N THR A 89 8.05 -32.94 -1.20
CA THR A 89 7.85 -33.40 0.17
C THR A 89 6.38 -33.15 0.54
N THR A 90 5.68 -34.26 0.74
CA THR A 90 4.33 -34.45 1.26
C THR A 90 3.98 -33.45 2.36
N ARG A 91 2.88 -32.69 2.17
CA ARG A 91 2.29 -31.88 3.25
C ARG A 91 1.34 -32.76 4.05
N ASP A 92 1.91 -33.43 5.04
CA ASP A 92 1.14 -33.97 6.16
C ASP A 92 0.49 -32.85 6.98
N LEU A 93 -0.60 -33.23 7.63
CA LEU A 93 -1.67 -32.39 8.19
C LEU A 93 -1.23 -31.44 9.35
N VAL A 94 -1.68 -30.17 9.25
CA VAL A 94 -2.28 -29.24 10.25
C VAL A 94 -1.92 -29.44 11.75
N PRO A 95 -1.48 -28.38 12.48
CA PRO A 95 -2.44 -27.56 13.26
C PRO A 95 -2.19 -26.05 13.30
N LEU A 96 -3.28 -25.31 13.07
CA LEU A 96 -3.80 -24.17 13.83
C LEU A 96 -2.81 -23.48 14.80
N ALA A 97 -2.33 -22.28 14.42
CA ALA A 97 -1.67 -21.36 15.35
C ALA A 97 -2.06 -19.89 15.09
N ILE A 98 -3.08 -19.50 15.84
CA ILE A 98 -3.45 -18.18 16.37
C ILE A 98 -2.32 -17.13 16.25
N GLY A 99 -2.48 -16.13 15.38
CA GLY A 99 -1.53 -15.01 15.27
C GLY A 99 -2.05 -13.74 14.61
N ALA A 100 -3.33 -13.67 14.22
CA ALA A 100 -3.90 -12.54 13.47
C ALA A 100 -5.00 -11.76 14.20
N GLY A 101 -5.21 -11.99 15.50
CA GLY A 101 -6.37 -11.44 16.22
C GLY A 101 -6.20 -10.06 16.87
N VAL A 102 -4.98 -9.62 17.18
CA VAL A 102 -4.79 -8.52 18.15
C VAL A 102 -4.89 -7.12 17.52
N VAL A 103 -4.49 -6.97 16.25
CA VAL A 103 -4.44 -5.63 15.61
C VAL A 103 -5.82 -5.18 15.10
N GLY A 104 -6.65 -6.10 14.63
CA GLY A 104 -8.02 -5.77 14.19
C GLY A 104 -8.95 -5.40 15.36
N VAL A 105 -8.79 -6.07 16.50
CA VAL A 105 -9.65 -5.85 17.68
C VAL A 105 -9.36 -4.50 18.34
N THR A 106 -8.09 -4.08 18.37
CA THR A 106 -7.70 -2.80 18.99
C THR A 106 -8.20 -1.58 18.20
N LEU A 107 -8.04 -1.57 16.88
CA LEU A 107 -8.56 -0.51 16.01
C LEU A 107 -10.10 -0.40 16.06
N THR A 108 -10.79 -1.54 16.05
CA THR A 108 -12.27 -1.57 16.11
C THR A 108 -12.78 -1.07 17.47
N ALA A 109 -12.10 -1.41 18.57
CA ALA A 109 -12.46 -0.96 19.90
C ALA A 109 -12.28 0.57 20.08
N VAL A 110 -11.20 1.14 19.53
CA VAL A 110 -10.96 2.60 19.59
C VAL A 110 -11.97 3.37 18.75
N LEU A 111 -12.35 2.85 17.58
CA LEU A 111 -13.37 3.46 16.73
C LEU A 111 -14.75 3.49 17.41
N LEU A 112 -15.15 2.38 18.04
CA LEU A 112 -16.42 2.31 18.78
C LEU A 112 -16.45 3.26 19.98
N LEU A 113 -15.33 3.42 20.69
CA LEU A 113 -15.21 4.36 21.81
C LEU A 113 -15.43 5.81 21.36
N LEU A 114 -14.83 6.21 20.22
CA LEU A 114 -14.98 7.55 19.65
C LEU A 114 -16.42 7.85 19.22
N VAL A 115 -17.10 6.86 18.64
CA VAL A 115 -18.51 7.00 18.23
C VAL A 115 -19.39 7.23 19.46
N VAL A 116 -19.24 6.44 20.53
CA VAL A 116 -20.07 6.59 21.74
C VAL A 116 -19.88 7.96 22.41
N LEU A 117 -18.66 8.51 22.43
CA LEU A 117 -18.38 9.85 22.97
C LEU A 117 -18.98 10.99 22.14
N LEU A 118 -19.21 10.79 20.84
CA LEU A 118 -19.83 11.78 19.96
C LEU A 118 -21.35 11.85 20.10
N PHE A 119 -21.98 10.79 20.61
CA PHE A 119 -23.44 10.67 20.76
C PHE A 119 -23.92 10.83 22.21
N LEU A 120 -23.02 11.17 23.14
CA LEU A 120 -23.31 11.51 24.54
C LEU A 120 -23.34 13.03 24.72
#